data_AF-A0A949XK17-F1
#
_entry.id   AF-A0A949XK17-F1
#
_cell.length_a   1.000
_cell.length_b   1.000
_cell.length_c   1.000
_cell.angle_alpha   90.00
_cell.angle_beta   90.00
_cell.angle_gamma   90.00
#
_symmetry.space_group_name_H-M   'P 1'
#
loop_
_entity.id
_entity.type
_entity.pdbx_description
1 polymer ?
#
loop_
_entity_poly.entity_id
_entity_poly.type
_entity_poly.pdbx_seq_one_letter_code
_entity_poly.pdbx_strand_id
1 'polypeptide(L)'
;MLCSTASAQLKCPPCYYNQAPLPGHGAAPDGSKRRVITLKADTVSWGSPPPANISAGTQKAADKWNQVTTCYYFSVITSGTPDFLVTSNTSPQGGCADNKINSYPYTIELLNAVQHTNYSSDLIGSLIAHEIGHGIGLDNADNGCLYRASIMQGYTGTACQQVTPAPTAADVSKSNQNCTSQGTCDRSVPIGPIGIPETTSCPRAATCPNEGKAYLLDGPSDPCLWPDIANWCPNSGDVVFSNCCYQNESPIIVDLQHSGFRLTDAADGVYFDFSGDGVPKLVSWLATNSGDAWLALDRNHNGKIDSGRELFGNYTAQPASPNPNGFAALAEFDKPINGGNGDGVIDARDAVFGRLLLWTDDNHNGVSEPEELHSLQEFGILAIDLRYTFSSWRDLYGNLFRFKGRVLREQKWEDRTIYDVLLLTNQ
;
A
#
# COMPACT_ATOMS: atom_id res chain seq x y z
N MET A 1 9.80 18.40 37.66
CA MET A 1 8.67 17.96 38.51
C MET A 1 7.41 18.48 37.88
N LEU A 2 6.69 17.66 37.11
CA LEU A 2 5.65 16.69 37.53
C LEU A 2 4.31 17.36 37.89
N CYS A 3 3.31 17.11 37.01
CA CYS A 3 1.88 16.74 37.21
C CYS A 3 1.05 17.50 38.27
N SER A 4 -0.27 17.72 38.16
CA SER A 4 -1.39 17.29 37.29
C SER A 4 -2.50 18.36 37.43
N THR A 5 -3.56 18.44 36.62
CA THR A 5 -4.76 17.60 36.78
C THR A 5 -5.55 17.42 35.47
N ALA A 6 -5.77 16.15 35.14
CA ALA A 6 -6.90 15.50 34.47
C ALA A 6 -7.95 16.35 33.71
N SER A 7 -8.00 16.16 32.39
CA SER A 7 -9.20 16.31 31.55
C SER A 7 -9.42 14.99 30.79
N ALA A 8 -10.69 14.61 30.70
CA ALA A 8 -11.26 13.37 30.19
C ALA A 8 -10.44 12.60 29.12
N GLN A 9 -9.90 11.45 29.54
CA GLN A 9 -9.56 10.34 28.66
C GLN A 9 -10.82 9.93 27.90
N LEU A 10 -10.86 10.15 26.58
CA LEU A 10 -11.76 9.40 25.70
C LEU A 10 -11.43 7.92 25.91
N LYS A 11 -12.29 7.23 26.65
CA LYS A 11 -12.24 5.78 26.82
C LYS A 11 -12.59 5.14 25.48
N CYS A 12 -11.57 4.87 24.67
CA CYS A 12 -11.64 3.78 23.71
C CYS A 12 -11.94 2.49 24.51
N PRO A 13 -12.84 1.63 24.03
CA PRO A 13 -13.11 0.37 24.72
C PRO A 13 -11.90 -0.55 24.57
N PRO A 14 -11.64 -1.39 25.58
CA PRO A 14 -10.47 -2.24 25.60
C PRO A 14 -10.59 -3.29 24.51
N CYS A 15 -9.62 -3.30 23.60
CA CYS A 15 -9.33 -4.37 22.66
C CYS A 15 -9.32 -5.69 23.43
N TYR A 16 -9.71 -6.79 22.76
CA TYR A 16 -9.77 -8.13 23.36
C TYR A 16 -8.48 -8.55 24.09
N TYR A 17 -7.35 -7.91 23.80
CA TYR A 17 -6.05 -8.10 24.44
C TYR A 17 -6.07 -8.23 25.98
N ASN A 18 -6.85 -7.43 26.72
CA ASN A 18 -6.85 -7.45 28.20
C ASN A 18 -8.16 -7.91 28.85
N GLN A 19 -9.10 -8.46 28.08
CA GLN A 19 -10.33 -9.00 28.66
C GLN A 19 -10.14 -10.47 29.02
N ALA A 20 -10.36 -10.80 30.30
CA ALA A 20 -10.61 -12.20 30.70
C ALA A 20 -11.64 -12.81 29.73
N PRO A 21 -11.43 -14.04 29.23
CA PRO A 21 -12.40 -14.69 28.34
C PRO A 21 -13.77 -14.62 29.00
N LEU A 22 -14.76 -14.08 28.29
CA LEU A 22 -16.10 -14.04 28.83
C LEU A 22 -16.60 -15.49 29.00
N PRO A 23 -17.50 -15.74 29.96
CA PRO A 23 -18.00 -17.09 30.21
C PRO A 23 -18.55 -17.72 28.92
N GLY A 24 -17.97 -18.84 28.47
CA GLY A 24 -18.32 -19.51 27.21
C GLY A 24 -17.25 -19.44 26.12
N HIS A 25 -16.18 -18.66 26.30
CA HIS A 25 -15.11 -18.49 25.31
C HIS A 25 -13.98 -19.51 25.51
N GLY A 26 -14.35 -20.79 25.50
CA GLY A 26 -13.41 -21.92 25.56
C GLY A 26 -12.56 -22.05 24.30
N ALA A 27 -11.85 -23.18 24.17
CA ALA A 27 -11.14 -23.49 22.93
C ALA A 27 -12.12 -23.57 21.75
N ALA A 28 -11.71 -23.02 20.61
CA ALA A 28 -12.49 -23.09 19.38
C ALA A 28 -12.95 -24.53 19.07
N PRO A 29 -14.21 -24.72 18.62
CA PRO A 29 -14.78 -26.05 18.32
C PRO A 29 -14.01 -26.86 17.27
N ASP A 30 -13.20 -26.17 16.46
CA ASP A 30 -12.33 -26.75 15.44
C ASP A 30 -10.97 -27.26 15.99
N GLY A 31 -10.75 -27.17 17.31
CA GLY A 31 -9.52 -27.61 17.96
C GLY A 31 -8.34 -26.64 17.84
N SER A 32 -8.51 -25.49 17.18
CA SER A 32 -7.44 -24.53 16.86
C SER A 32 -6.89 -23.73 18.05
N LYS A 33 -7.45 -23.92 19.26
CA LYS A 33 -7.16 -23.14 20.48
C LYS A 33 -7.33 -21.62 20.31
N ARG A 34 -7.98 -21.16 19.23
CA ARG A 34 -8.36 -19.77 19.00
C ARG A 34 -9.38 -19.31 20.05
N ARG A 35 -9.34 -18.01 20.38
CA ARG A 35 -10.32 -17.38 21.26
C ARG A 35 -11.66 -17.29 20.54
N VAL A 36 -12.71 -17.86 21.12
CA VAL A 36 -14.05 -17.73 20.56
C VAL A 36 -14.56 -16.29 20.76
N ILE A 37 -15.05 -15.70 19.67
CA ILE A 37 -15.84 -14.46 19.64
C ILE A 37 -17.24 -14.81 19.13
N THR A 38 -18.27 -14.39 19.85
CA THR A 38 -19.65 -14.75 19.55
C THR A 38 -20.42 -13.63 18.84
N LEU A 39 -21.12 -14.00 17.77
CA LEU A 39 -21.95 -13.11 16.96
C LEU A 39 -23.42 -13.48 17.15
N LYS A 40 -24.31 -12.50 17.21
CA LYS A 40 -25.77 -12.76 17.22
C LYS A 40 -26.52 -11.65 16.51
N ALA A 41 -27.43 -12.04 15.62
CA ALA A 41 -28.41 -11.12 15.06
C ALA A 41 -29.49 -10.80 16.10
N ASP A 42 -29.73 -9.52 16.33
CA ASP A 42 -30.65 -9.06 17.36
C ASP A 42 -32.12 -9.29 17.00
N THR A 43 -32.80 -10.14 17.74
CA THR A 43 -34.23 -10.43 17.50
C THR A 43 -35.16 -9.29 17.90
N VAL A 44 -34.69 -8.30 18.66
CA VAL A 44 -35.50 -7.14 19.06
C VAL A 44 -35.58 -6.13 17.91
N SER A 45 -34.43 -5.71 17.38
CA SER A 45 -34.36 -4.73 16.29
C SER A 45 -34.75 -5.33 14.92
N TRP A 46 -34.56 -6.63 14.72
CA TRP A 46 -34.85 -7.31 13.45
C TRP A 46 -36.18 -8.09 13.42
N GLY A 47 -36.83 -8.28 14.56
CA GLY A 47 -37.92 -9.24 14.72
C GLY A 47 -37.42 -10.66 15.01
N SER A 48 -38.33 -11.54 15.45
CA SER A 48 -38.00 -12.90 15.86
C SER A 48 -38.75 -13.94 14.99
N PRO A 49 -38.07 -14.69 14.10
CA PRO A 49 -36.62 -14.65 13.85
C PRO A 49 -36.19 -13.43 13.00
N PRO A 50 -34.90 -13.04 13.04
CA PRO A 50 -34.35 -12.02 12.15
C PRO A 50 -34.52 -12.42 10.68
N PRO A 51 -34.53 -11.46 9.73
CA PRO A 51 -34.58 -11.77 8.31
C PRO A 51 -33.50 -12.78 7.88
N ALA A 52 -33.84 -13.65 6.93
CA ALA A 52 -32.98 -14.76 6.53
C ALA A 52 -31.61 -14.30 6.01
N ASN A 53 -31.56 -13.20 5.27
CA ASN A 53 -30.32 -12.62 4.77
C ASN A 53 -29.46 -11.97 5.86
N ILE A 54 -30.06 -11.45 6.94
CA ILE A 54 -29.35 -10.95 8.13
C ILE A 54 -28.73 -12.11 8.89
N SER A 55 -29.51 -13.17 9.15
CA SER A 55 -29.01 -14.38 9.81
C SER A 55 -27.90 -15.05 9.00
N ALA A 56 -28.11 -15.22 7.69
CA ALA A 56 -27.11 -15.79 6.78
C ALA A 56 -25.89 -14.88 6.60
N GLY A 57 -26.07 -13.56 6.56
CA GLY A 57 -24.96 -12.60 6.51
C GLY A 57 -24.11 -12.63 7.77
N THR A 58 -24.74 -12.72 8.95
CA THR A 58 -24.04 -12.87 10.23
C THR A 58 -23.17 -14.14 10.23
N GLN A 59 -23.69 -15.26 9.71
CA GLN A 59 -22.92 -16.49 9.55
C GLN A 59 -21.78 -16.32 8.53
N LYS A 60 -22.05 -15.73 7.37
CA LYS A 60 -21.03 -15.48 6.34
C LYS A 60 -19.90 -14.58 6.85
N ALA A 61 -20.19 -13.62 7.73
CA ALA A 61 -19.16 -12.80 8.36
C ALA A 61 -18.24 -13.62 9.27
N ALA A 62 -18.82 -14.53 10.08
CA ALA A 62 -18.05 -15.47 10.87
C ALA A 62 -17.20 -16.39 9.98
N ASP A 63 -17.80 -16.94 8.91
CA ASP A 63 -17.12 -17.83 7.97
C ASP A 63 -15.94 -17.16 7.28
N LYS A 64 -16.09 -15.89 6.84
CA LYS A 64 -15.01 -15.10 6.23
C LYS A 64 -13.79 -14.99 7.14
N TRP A 65 -14.00 -14.68 8.43
CA TRP A 65 -12.91 -14.61 9.40
C TRP A 65 -12.38 -15.96 9.84
N ASN A 66 -13.20 -17.02 9.77
CA ASN A 66 -12.79 -18.39 10.11
C ASN A 66 -12.04 -19.11 8.98
N GLN A 67 -12.22 -18.68 7.73
CA GLN A 67 -11.46 -19.15 6.56
C GLN A 67 -9.99 -18.74 6.61
N VAL A 68 -9.66 -17.75 7.42
CA VAL A 68 -8.30 -17.31 7.68
C VAL A 68 -7.89 -17.62 9.13
N THR A 69 -6.60 -17.79 9.36
CA THR A 69 -6.08 -18.15 10.69
C THR A 69 -5.74 -16.90 11.49
N THR A 70 -6.74 -16.33 12.15
CA THR A 70 -6.49 -15.33 13.22
C THR A 70 -6.40 -16.00 14.59
N CYS A 71 -6.07 -15.26 15.66
CA CYS A 71 -6.20 -15.77 17.03
C CYS A 71 -7.66 -15.95 17.47
N TYR A 72 -8.61 -15.52 16.65
CA TYR A 72 -10.03 -15.51 16.94
C TYR A 72 -10.77 -16.57 16.13
N TYR A 73 -11.78 -17.17 16.74
CA TYR A 73 -12.74 -18.05 16.10
C TYR A 73 -14.12 -17.43 16.27
N PHE A 74 -14.80 -17.15 15.17
CA PHE A 74 -16.11 -16.50 15.22
C PHE A 74 -17.20 -17.55 15.23
N SER A 75 -18.11 -17.47 16.19
CA SER A 75 -19.23 -18.40 16.32
C SER A 75 -20.54 -17.64 16.39
N VAL A 76 -21.52 -18.03 15.58
CA VAL A 76 -22.86 -17.45 15.66
C VAL A 76 -23.68 -18.19 16.70
N ILE A 77 -24.24 -17.46 17.65
CA ILE A 77 -25.11 -17.98 18.71
C ILE A 77 -26.54 -17.50 18.54
N THR A 78 -27.51 -18.33 18.96
CA THR A 78 -28.95 -18.01 18.90
C THR A 78 -29.54 -17.62 20.25
N SER A 79 -28.83 -17.90 21.35
CA SER A 79 -29.25 -17.60 22.72
C SER A 79 -28.06 -17.13 23.55
N GLY A 80 -28.32 -16.45 24.66
CA GLY A 80 -27.28 -15.80 25.47
C GLY A 80 -26.88 -14.40 24.95
N THR A 81 -25.89 -13.82 25.63
CA THR A 81 -25.30 -12.51 25.33
C THR A 81 -24.09 -12.71 24.41
N PRO A 82 -24.08 -12.11 23.20
CA PRO A 82 -22.96 -12.23 22.28
C PRO A 82 -21.84 -11.24 22.64
N ASP A 83 -20.69 -11.39 21.99
CA ASP A 83 -19.68 -10.34 21.92
C ASP A 83 -20.08 -9.19 21.01
N PHE A 84 -20.56 -9.54 19.82
CA PHE A 84 -21.06 -8.61 18.81
C PHE A 84 -22.52 -8.90 18.53
N LEU A 85 -23.37 -7.92 18.84
CA LEU A 85 -24.79 -7.91 18.56
C LEU A 85 -25.03 -7.13 17.25
N VAL A 86 -25.53 -7.81 16.21
CA VAL A 86 -25.83 -7.20 14.91
C VAL A 86 -27.25 -6.63 14.96
N THR A 87 -27.39 -5.31 14.89
CA THR A 87 -28.65 -4.56 15.08
C THR A 87 -29.02 -3.72 13.85
N SER A 88 -30.29 -3.32 13.79
CA SER A 88 -30.82 -2.40 12.78
C SER A 88 -30.74 -0.95 13.26
N ASN A 89 -30.24 -0.03 12.41
CA ASN A 89 -30.27 1.42 12.65
C ASN A 89 -30.71 2.16 11.37
N THR A 90 -31.61 3.13 11.48
CA THR A 90 -32.08 3.93 10.33
C THR A 90 -31.07 4.94 9.80
N SER A 91 -30.01 5.24 10.56
CA SER A 91 -28.92 6.13 10.13
C SER A 91 -27.64 5.86 10.97
N PRO A 92 -26.81 4.87 10.59
CA PRO A 92 -25.49 4.68 11.20
C PRO A 92 -24.58 5.86 10.85
N GLN A 93 -23.68 6.23 11.77
CA GLN A 93 -22.79 7.39 11.57
C GLN A 93 -21.63 7.09 10.59
N GLY A 94 -21.44 5.82 10.20
CA GLY A 94 -20.44 5.33 9.23
C GLY A 94 -20.97 4.99 7.83
N GLY A 95 -22.24 5.30 7.53
CA GLY A 95 -22.87 4.97 6.24
C GLY A 95 -23.69 3.69 6.31
N CYS A 96 -23.23 2.62 5.66
CA CYS A 96 -23.99 1.37 5.50
C CYS A 96 -23.95 0.44 6.72
N ALA A 97 -22.87 0.52 7.48
CA ALA A 97 -22.69 -0.14 8.76
C ALA A 97 -21.86 0.78 9.69
N ASP A 98 -21.90 0.51 10.99
CA ASP A 98 -21.11 1.21 11.99
C ASP A 98 -20.88 0.29 13.20
N ASN A 99 -19.68 0.34 13.78
CA ASN A 99 -19.33 -0.43 14.97
C ASN A 99 -19.33 0.46 16.22
N LYS A 100 -20.24 0.17 17.16
CA LYS A 100 -20.27 0.78 18.49
C LYS A 100 -19.64 -0.17 19.50
N ILE A 101 -18.39 0.10 19.79
CA ILE A 101 -17.60 -0.65 20.78
C ILE A 101 -17.69 -0.04 22.20
N ASN A 102 -18.40 1.07 22.40
CA ASN A 102 -18.40 1.84 23.66
C ASN A 102 -19.11 1.14 24.85
N SER A 103 -19.89 0.10 24.62
CA SER A 103 -20.59 -0.67 25.65
C SER A 103 -20.69 -2.14 25.25
N TYR A 104 -20.64 -3.05 26.22
CA TYR A 104 -20.77 -4.48 26.00
C TYR A 104 -22.24 -4.92 26.19
N PRO A 105 -22.81 -5.80 25.32
CA PRO A 105 -22.19 -6.36 24.11
C PRO A 105 -21.94 -5.27 23.06
N TYR A 106 -20.85 -5.39 22.30
CA TYR A 106 -20.56 -4.45 21.22
C TYR A 106 -21.63 -4.55 20.15
N THR A 107 -21.98 -3.45 19.50
CA THR A 107 -23.05 -3.47 18.50
C THR A 107 -22.52 -3.13 17.11
N ILE A 108 -22.90 -3.94 16.13
CA ILE A 108 -22.71 -3.66 14.71
C ILE A 108 -24.06 -3.20 14.17
N GLU A 109 -24.18 -1.92 13.87
CA GLU A 109 -25.41 -1.28 13.42
C GLU A 109 -25.45 -1.26 11.89
N LEU A 110 -26.44 -1.91 11.27
CA LEU A 110 -26.62 -1.91 9.82
C LEU A 110 -27.69 -0.88 9.41
N LEU A 111 -27.43 -0.13 8.33
CA LEU A 111 -28.36 0.86 7.78
C LEU A 111 -29.67 0.20 7.33
N ASN A 112 -30.79 0.72 7.85
CA ASN A 112 -32.15 0.21 7.61
C ASN A 112 -32.88 0.93 6.45
N ALA A 113 -32.17 1.73 5.63
CA ALA A 113 -32.82 2.57 4.64
C ALA A 113 -33.34 1.76 3.43
N VAL A 114 -34.63 1.39 3.52
CA VAL A 114 -35.52 0.91 2.44
C VAL A 114 -35.44 -0.59 2.12
N GLN A 115 -35.93 -1.39 3.08
CA GLN A 115 -36.21 -2.83 3.03
C GLN A 115 -35.01 -3.72 2.67
N HIS A 116 -34.59 -4.49 3.68
CA HIS A 116 -33.62 -5.59 3.66
C HIS A 116 -33.76 -6.61 2.54
N THR A 117 -34.75 -6.49 1.65
CA THR A 117 -34.98 -7.38 0.50
C THR A 117 -33.92 -7.26 -0.59
N ASN A 118 -33.18 -6.15 -0.68
CA ASN A 118 -32.31 -5.88 -1.83
C ASN A 118 -30.83 -6.23 -1.59
N TYR A 119 -30.40 -6.45 -0.34
CA TYR A 119 -29.02 -6.84 -0.05
C TYR A 119 -28.89 -8.36 0.10
N SER A 120 -27.94 -8.91 -0.66
CA SER A 120 -27.58 -10.31 -0.55
C SER A 120 -26.96 -10.60 0.82
N SER A 121 -27.07 -11.84 1.28
CA SER A 121 -26.38 -12.28 2.48
C SER A 121 -24.85 -12.15 2.35
N ASP A 122 -24.30 -12.17 1.14
CA ASP A 122 -22.87 -11.93 0.89
C ASP A 122 -22.47 -10.49 1.17
N LEU A 123 -23.28 -9.52 0.73
CA LEU A 123 -23.02 -8.12 1.02
C LEU A 123 -23.14 -7.84 2.52
N ILE A 124 -24.22 -8.32 3.15
CA ILE A 124 -24.42 -8.19 4.60
C ILE A 124 -23.26 -8.83 5.37
N GLY A 125 -22.84 -10.03 4.98
CA GLY A 125 -21.72 -10.70 5.63
C GLY A 125 -20.40 -9.96 5.46
N SER A 126 -20.22 -9.22 4.37
CA SER A 126 -19.01 -8.43 4.15
C SER A 126 -19.03 -7.11 4.94
N LEU A 127 -20.20 -6.46 5.06
CA LEU A 127 -20.46 -5.35 5.99
C LEU A 127 -20.16 -5.71 7.43
N ILE A 128 -20.71 -6.82 7.91
CA ILE A 128 -20.48 -7.27 9.29
C ILE A 128 -19.00 -7.65 9.47
N ALA A 129 -18.36 -8.31 8.50
CA ALA A 129 -16.95 -8.69 8.58
C ALA A 129 -16.01 -7.48 8.65
N HIS A 130 -16.31 -6.41 7.91
CA HIS A 130 -15.60 -5.13 8.00
C HIS A 130 -15.67 -4.56 9.42
N GLU A 131 -16.89 -4.44 9.97
CA GLU A 131 -17.07 -3.87 11.32
C GLU A 131 -16.45 -4.73 12.43
N ILE A 132 -16.47 -6.06 12.28
CA ILE A 132 -15.71 -6.98 13.14
C ILE A 132 -14.22 -6.63 13.11
N GLY A 133 -13.67 -6.28 11.94
CA GLY A 133 -12.29 -5.88 11.76
C GLY A 133 -11.90 -4.71 12.67
N HIS A 134 -12.73 -3.68 12.77
CA HIS A 134 -12.54 -2.61 13.75
C HIS A 134 -12.55 -3.12 15.20
N GLY A 135 -13.49 -4.03 15.50
CA GLY A 135 -13.61 -4.66 16.81
C GLY A 135 -12.40 -5.49 17.25
N ILE A 136 -11.60 -5.97 16.28
CA ILE A 136 -10.35 -6.72 16.51
C ILE A 136 -9.09 -5.88 16.21
N GLY A 137 -9.24 -4.56 16.07
CA GLY A 137 -8.14 -3.59 16.03
C GLY A 137 -7.58 -3.28 14.64
N LEU A 138 -8.40 -3.43 13.60
CA LEU A 138 -8.09 -2.96 12.25
C LEU A 138 -8.65 -1.54 12.02
N ASP A 139 -7.98 -0.78 11.17
CA ASP A 139 -8.40 0.58 10.78
C ASP A 139 -8.93 0.57 9.35
N ASN A 140 -9.68 1.60 8.97
CA ASN A 140 -10.15 1.75 7.59
C ASN A 140 -8.97 1.83 6.63
N ALA A 141 -9.14 1.25 5.45
CA ALA A 141 -8.12 1.31 4.40
C ALA A 141 -7.95 2.72 3.79
N ASP A 142 -8.70 3.72 4.24
CA ASP A 142 -8.86 5.02 3.57
C ASP A 142 -7.75 6.05 3.88
N ASN A 143 -6.69 5.68 4.60
CA ASN A 143 -5.56 6.58 4.93
C ASN A 143 -4.43 6.56 3.89
N GLY A 144 -4.77 6.68 2.60
CA GLY A 144 -3.77 6.84 1.52
C GLY A 144 -2.88 5.61 1.26
N CYS A 145 -3.14 4.49 1.91
CA CYS A 145 -2.56 3.19 1.57
C CYS A 145 -3.47 2.48 0.57
N LEU A 146 -2.91 2.02 -0.56
CA LEU A 146 -3.59 1.34 -1.66
C LEU A 146 -4.07 -0.09 -1.31
N TYR A 147 -4.67 -0.31 -0.14
CA TYR A 147 -5.30 -1.59 0.18
C TYR A 147 -6.66 -1.72 -0.51
N ARG A 148 -6.64 -1.80 -1.84
CA ARG A 148 -7.82 -2.14 -2.66
C ARG A 148 -8.26 -3.61 -2.55
N ALA A 149 -7.74 -4.33 -1.55
CA ALA A 149 -8.01 -5.73 -1.30
C ALA A 149 -8.40 -6.03 0.15
N SER A 150 -8.40 -5.05 1.08
CA SER A 150 -8.68 -5.32 2.49
C SER A 150 -10.18 -5.47 2.74
N ILE A 151 -10.57 -6.33 3.69
CA ILE A 151 -11.95 -6.34 4.21
C ILE A 151 -12.32 -4.99 4.84
N MET A 152 -11.32 -4.22 5.27
CA MET A 152 -11.44 -2.86 5.83
C MET A 152 -11.54 -1.75 4.78
N GLN A 153 -11.69 -2.11 3.51
CA GLN A 153 -11.94 -1.13 2.48
C GLN A 153 -13.32 -0.49 2.66
N GLY A 154 -13.37 0.84 2.69
CA GLY A 154 -14.61 1.59 2.79
C GLY A 154 -15.56 1.33 1.62
N TYR A 155 -16.84 1.65 1.83
CA TYR A 155 -17.89 1.50 0.82
C TYR A 155 -17.97 2.76 -0.04
N THR A 156 -17.99 2.61 -1.37
CA THR A 156 -18.09 3.77 -2.27
C THR A 156 -19.54 4.10 -2.61
N GLY A 157 -19.93 5.36 -2.42
CA GLY A 157 -21.22 5.90 -2.83
C GLY A 157 -22.40 5.55 -1.93
N THR A 158 -23.61 5.94 -2.34
CA THR A 158 -24.88 5.68 -1.62
C THR A 158 -25.38 4.23 -1.73
N ALA A 159 -24.63 3.33 -2.38
CA ALA A 159 -25.08 2.00 -2.79
C ALA A 159 -24.52 0.82 -1.97
N CYS A 160 -23.74 1.06 -0.90
CA CYS A 160 -23.17 0.01 -0.05
C CYS A 160 -22.42 -1.09 -0.82
N GLN A 161 -21.66 -0.73 -1.86
CA GLN A 161 -20.92 -1.71 -2.65
C GLN A 161 -19.49 -1.85 -2.10
N GLN A 162 -19.15 -3.06 -1.67
CA GLN A 162 -17.80 -3.40 -1.23
C GLN A 162 -16.93 -3.79 -2.42
N VAL A 163 -15.68 -3.32 -2.41
CA VAL A 163 -14.70 -3.63 -3.45
C VAL A 163 -13.98 -4.96 -3.19
N THR A 164 -13.89 -5.41 -1.93
CA THR A 164 -13.31 -6.71 -1.57
C THR A 164 -14.09 -7.44 -0.48
N PRO A 165 -14.57 -8.67 -0.71
CA PRO A 165 -15.50 -9.32 0.22
C PRO A 165 -14.83 -10.15 1.34
N ALA A 166 -13.50 -10.31 1.40
CA ALA A 166 -12.86 -11.26 2.33
C ALA A 166 -11.64 -10.67 3.06
N PRO A 167 -11.32 -11.14 4.28
CA PRO A 167 -10.09 -10.78 4.98
C PRO A 167 -8.84 -11.21 4.20
N THR A 168 -7.84 -10.33 4.16
CA THR A 168 -6.54 -10.59 3.55
C THR A 168 -5.52 -11.06 4.58
N ALA A 169 -4.37 -11.53 4.08
CA ALA A 169 -3.20 -11.78 4.93
C ALA A 169 -2.76 -10.54 5.73
N ALA A 170 -2.94 -9.33 5.20
CA ALA A 170 -2.62 -8.09 5.92
C ALA A 170 -3.59 -7.86 7.10
N ASP A 171 -4.88 -8.11 6.88
CA ASP A 171 -5.91 -8.04 7.93
C ASP A 171 -5.63 -9.07 9.03
N VAL A 172 -5.23 -10.29 8.65
CA VAL A 172 -4.86 -11.38 9.56
C VAL A 172 -3.62 -11.05 10.38
N SER A 173 -2.54 -10.59 9.73
CA SER A 173 -1.28 -10.27 10.39
C SER A 173 -1.48 -9.20 11.46
N LYS A 174 -2.18 -8.11 11.13
CA LYS A 174 -2.47 -7.02 12.06
C LYS A 174 -3.41 -7.45 13.19
N SER A 175 -4.46 -8.22 12.86
CA SER A 175 -5.34 -8.82 13.87
C SER A 175 -4.57 -9.72 14.86
N ASN A 176 -3.57 -10.47 14.37
CA ASN A 176 -2.75 -11.36 15.19
C ASN A 176 -1.67 -10.64 16.01
N GLN A 177 -1.15 -9.51 15.52
CA GLN A 177 -0.27 -8.63 16.31
C GLN A 177 -0.97 -8.12 17.58
N ASN A 178 -2.28 -7.85 17.49
CA ASN A 178 -3.11 -7.45 18.62
C ASN A 178 -3.34 -8.57 19.65
N CYS A 179 -2.92 -9.81 19.37
CA CYS A 179 -3.00 -10.92 20.33
C CYS A 179 -1.74 -11.09 21.18
N THR A 180 -0.59 -10.63 20.69
CA THR A 180 0.74 -10.99 21.22
C THR A 180 1.50 -9.81 21.80
N SER A 181 1.26 -8.59 21.30
CA SER A 181 1.86 -7.35 21.80
C SER A 181 0.84 -6.54 22.61
N GLN A 182 1.29 -5.81 23.65
CA GLN A 182 0.47 -4.81 24.38
C GLN A 182 0.10 -3.62 23.48
N GLY A 183 -0.62 -3.89 22.38
CA GLY A 183 -1.16 -2.86 21.51
C GLY A 183 -2.27 -2.13 22.24
N THR A 184 -2.05 -0.85 22.52
CA THR A 184 -3.15 0.07 22.81
C THR A 184 -4.09 0.10 21.61
N CYS A 185 -5.40 0.21 21.82
CA CYS A 185 -6.39 0.53 20.77
C CYS A 185 -6.21 1.96 20.24
N ASP A 186 -4.96 2.41 20.19
CA ASP A 186 -4.56 3.72 19.79
C ASP A 186 -4.47 3.70 18.27
N ARG A 187 -5.22 4.62 17.66
CA ARG A 187 -5.24 4.89 16.21
C ARG A 187 -3.87 5.32 15.66
N SER A 188 -2.79 5.23 16.43
CA SER A 188 -1.52 5.87 16.13
C SER A 188 -0.25 5.04 16.38
N VAL A 189 -0.33 3.70 16.47
CA VAL A 189 0.90 2.86 16.53
C VAL A 189 1.38 2.49 15.12
N PRO A 190 2.60 2.90 14.70
CA PRO A 190 3.19 2.51 13.42
C PRO A 190 3.45 1.00 13.34
N ILE A 191 3.25 0.41 12.16
CA ILE A 191 3.53 -1.00 11.88
C ILE A 191 5.05 -1.20 11.94
N GLY A 192 5.53 -1.86 13.00
CA GLY A 192 6.94 -2.30 13.12
C GLY A 192 7.17 -3.68 12.50
N PRO A 193 8.40 -4.04 12.12
CA PRO A 193 8.71 -5.32 11.49
C PRO A 193 8.85 -6.45 12.53
N ILE A 194 8.70 -7.70 12.06
CA ILE A 194 9.30 -8.98 12.53
C ILE A 194 8.27 -10.10 12.85
N GLY A 195 8.57 -11.31 12.32
CA GLY A 195 8.54 -12.56 13.10
C GLY A 195 7.55 -13.64 12.67
N ILE A 196 8.05 -14.68 11.98
CA ILE A 196 7.31 -15.91 11.59
C ILE A 196 7.39 -17.00 12.68
N PRO A 197 6.38 -17.89 12.75
CA PRO A 197 6.66 -19.33 12.88
C PRO A 197 5.93 -20.23 11.83
N GLU A 198 6.65 -21.29 11.44
CA GLU A 198 6.41 -22.46 10.57
C GLU A 198 5.09 -23.25 10.78
N THR A 199 4.56 -24.15 9.92
CA THR A 199 4.75 -24.68 8.54
C THR A 199 3.53 -25.55 8.21
N THR A 200 3.02 -25.54 6.97
CA THR A 200 2.49 -26.75 6.29
C THR A 200 2.58 -26.57 4.77
N SER A 201 3.11 -27.59 4.09
CA SER A 201 3.61 -27.60 2.70
C SER A 201 2.62 -27.21 1.60
N CYS A 202 3.05 -26.29 0.71
CA CYS A 202 2.42 -25.97 -0.58
C CYS A 202 3.14 -26.52 -1.82
N PRO A 203 2.48 -26.59 -2.99
CA PRO A 203 3.08 -27.11 -4.21
C PRO A 203 4.14 -26.14 -4.76
N ARG A 204 5.21 -26.70 -5.32
CA ARG A 204 6.34 -25.96 -5.91
C ARG A 204 5.88 -25.00 -7.02
N ALA A 205 6.35 -23.75 -6.93
CA ALA A 205 6.24 -22.76 -8.00
C ALA A 205 7.09 -23.16 -9.22
N ALA A 206 6.57 -22.84 -10.41
CA ALA A 206 7.28 -22.96 -11.68
C ALA A 206 8.51 -22.04 -11.71
N THR A 207 9.58 -22.48 -12.37
CA THR A 207 10.79 -21.66 -12.57
C THR A 207 10.51 -20.49 -13.51
N CYS A 208 10.73 -19.25 -13.07
CA CYS A 208 10.74 -18.07 -13.95
C CYS A 208 11.91 -18.18 -14.94
N PRO A 209 11.70 -18.00 -16.26
CA PRO A 209 12.80 -17.95 -17.22
C PRO A 209 13.68 -16.70 -16.99
N ASN A 210 14.96 -16.85 -17.36
CA ASN A 210 16.14 -16.04 -17.05
C ASN A 210 16.04 -14.50 -17.14
N GLU A 211 17.06 -13.88 -16.51
CA GLU A 211 17.58 -12.49 -16.65
C GLU A 211 17.22 -11.49 -15.54
N GLY A 212 17.45 -11.83 -14.26
CA GLY A 212 17.66 -10.83 -13.18
C GLY A 212 16.54 -9.82 -12.88
N LYS A 213 15.43 -9.89 -13.62
CA LYS A 213 14.26 -8.99 -13.58
C LYS A 213 13.01 -9.70 -13.09
N ALA A 214 13.01 -11.03 -13.09
CA ALA A 214 12.00 -11.86 -12.47
C ALA A 214 12.58 -12.40 -11.16
N TYR A 215 12.09 -11.90 -10.03
CA TYR A 215 12.35 -12.56 -8.75
C TYR A 215 11.14 -13.43 -8.41
N LEU A 216 11.40 -14.73 -8.19
CA LEU A 216 10.61 -15.46 -7.21
C LEU A 216 10.95 -14.83 -5.86
N LEU A 217 9.96 -14.69 -4.98
CA LEU A 217 10.16 -14.16 -3.64
C LEU A 217 11.38 -14.83 -2.98
N ASP A 218 12.52 -14.11 -2.88
CA ASP A 218 13.50 -14.34 -1.83
C ASP A 218 12.97 -13.63 -0.57
N GLY A 219 11.86 -14.19 -0.10
CA GLY A 219 11.12 -13.93 1.11
C GLY A 219 10.34 -15.21 1.39
N PRO A 220 10.25 -15.66 2.66
CA PRO A 220 10.38 -17.05 3.07
C PRO A 220 9.47 -17.99 2.27
N SER A 221 10.05 -18.66 1.26
CA SER A 221 9.78 -19.99 0.65
C SER A 221 8.38 -20.64 0.70
N ASP A 222 7.28 -19.93 0.96
CA ASP A 222 5.96 -20.55 1.12
C ASP A 222 4.88 -19.97 0.19
N PRO A 223 4.72 -20.54 -1.02
CA PRO A 223 3.62 -20.21 -1.92
C PRO A 223 2.21 -20.55 -1.37
N CYS A 224 2.06 -21.18 -0.19
CA CYS A 224 0.75 -21.40 0.47
C CYS A 224 0.18 -20.17 1.16
N LEU A 225 1.00 -19.15 1.42
CA LEU A 225 0.54 -17.93 2.07
C LEU A 225 -0.11 -16.94 1.08
N TRP A 226 -0.03 -17.22 -0.23
CA TRP A 226 -0.42 -16.30 -1.30
C TRP A 226 -1.05 -17.06 -2.49
N PRO A 227 -2.35 -17.41 -2.45
CA PRO A 227 -3.00 -18.10 -3.58
C PRO A 227 -3.17 -17.23 -4.84
N ASP A 228 -3.02 -15.91 -4.72
CA ASP A 228 -3.25 -14.93 -5.80
C ASP A 228 -1.95 -14.35 -6.43
N ILE A 229 -0.83 -15.06 -6.34
CA ILE A 229 0.42 -14.71 -7.07
C ILE A 229 0.30 -14.74 -8.59
N ALA A 230 -0.88 -15.09 -9.14
CA ALA A 230 -1.14 -14.87 -10.56
C ALA A 230 -1.16 -13.39 -10.95
N ASN A 231 -1.37 -12.45 -10.00
CA ASN A 231 -1.59 -11.02 -10.30
C ASN A 231 -1.04 -10.01 -9.26
N TRP A 232 -0.09 -10.39 -8.39
CA TRP A 232 0.42 -9.44 -7.38
C TRP A 232 1.94 -9.43 -7.22
N CYS A 233 2.50 -8.22 -7.13
CA CYS A 233 3.89 -7.97 -6.81
C CYS A 233 4.05 -7.08 -5.56
N PRO A 234 5.04 -7.37 -4.69
CA PRO A 234 5.18 -6.73 -3.39
C PRO A 234 5.56 -5.25 -3.47
N ASN A 235 6.20 -4.83 -4.56
CA ASN A 235 6.51 -3.42 -4.80
C ASN A 235 5.39 -2.78 -5.61
N SER A 236 4.84 -1.67 -5.10
CA SER A 236 3.79 -0.92 -5.77
C SER A 236 4.26 -0.44 -7.14
N GLY A 237 3.77 -1.11 -8.19
CA GLY A 237 4.04 -0.79 -9.60
C GLY A 237 4.92 -1.76 -10.37
N ASP A 238 5.33 -2.88 -9.76
CA ASP A 238 5.83 -4.04 -10.49
C ASP A 238 4.67 -4.70 -11.27
N VAL A 239 4.94 -5.21 -12.48
CA VAL A 239 3.95 -5.90 -13.31
C VAL A 239 4.08 -7.42 -13.19
N VAL A 240 2.94 -8.11 -13.29
CA VAL A 240 2.88 -9.57 -13.19
C VAL A 240 2.78 -10.15 -14.58
N PHE A 241 3.75 -10.97 -14.95
CA PHE A 241 3.73 -11.70 -16.22
C PHE A 241 4.10 -13.16 -15.98
N SER A 242 3.26 -14.09 -16.45
CA SER A 242 3.48 -15.53 -16.30
C SER A 242 3.77 -16.00 -14.85
N ASN A 243 3.09 -15.41 -13.86
CA ASN A 243 3.28 -15.63 -12.41
C ASN A 243 4.65 -15.17 -11.85
N CYS A 244 5.34 -14.27 -12.55
CA CYS A 244 6.59 -13.66 -12.10
C CYS A 244 6.42 -12.14 -11.94
N CYS A 245 7.10 -11.57 -10.95
CA CYS A 245 7.13 -10.14 -10.71
C CYS A 245 8.27 -9.48 -11.45
N TYR A 246 7.92 -8.48 -12.25
CA TYR A 246 8.86 -7.66 -13.01
C TYR A 246 8.89 -6.27 -12.44
N GLN A 247 10.09 -5.80 -12.08
CA GLN A 247 10.27 -4.41 -11.66
C GLN A 247 10.16 -3.50 -12.88
N ASN A 248 9.22 -2.56 -12.83
CA ASN A 248 9.18 -1.46 -13.79
C ASN A 248 10.35 -0.51 -13.54
N GLU A 249 10.73 0.20 -14.58
CA GLU A 249 11.80 1.18 -14.62
C GLU A 249 11.37 2.41 -13.82
N SER A 250 12.19 2.85 -12.84
CA SER A 250 11.84 3.93 -11.90
C SER A 250 12.70 5.20 -12.01
N PRO A 251 12.87 5.84 -13.18
CA PRO A 251 13.64 7.07 -13.24
C PRO A 251 12.99 8.20 -12.43
N ILE A 252 13.82 9.14 -11.98
CA ILE A 252 13.35 10.43 -11.48
C ILE A 252 13.05 11.36 -12.64
N ILE A 253 11.84 11.91 -12.65
CA ILE A 253 11.38 12.98 -13.54
C ILE A 253 11.33 14.32 -12.80
N VAL A 254 11.67 15.40 -13.50
CA VAL A 254 11.62 16.78 -13.01
C VAL A 254 10.77 17.65 -13.96
N ASP A 255 9.75 18.32 -13.44
CA ASP A 255 8.95 19.31 -14.18
C ASP A 255 9.69 20.65 -14.16
N LEU A 256 10.17 21.07 -15.32
CA LEU A 256 10.99 22.26 -15.48
C LEU A 256 10.16 23.53 -15.72
N GLN A 257 8.94 23.39 -16.24
CA GLN A 257 8.09 24.52 -16.68
C GLN A 257 6.85 24.74 -15.82
N HIS A 258 6.67 23.95 -14.76
CA HIS A 258 5.49 23.98 -13.88
C HIS A 258 4.17 23.72 -14.61
N SER A 259 4.22 23.01 -15.74
CA SER A 259 3.06 22.62 -16.54
C SER A 259 2.44 21.30 -16.06
N GLY A 260 3.10 20.62 -15.12
CA GLY A 260 2.79 19.24 -14.74
C GLY A 260 3.41 18.23 -15.70
N PHE A 261 3.50 16.99 -15.23
CA PHE A 261 4.17 15.91 -15.95
C PHE A 261 3.37 15.37 -17.13
N ARG A 262 4.05 15.14 -18.25
CA ARG A 262 3.48 14.62 -19.49
C ARG A 262 4.36 13.48 -20.01
N LEU A 263 3.85 12.27 -19.88
CA LEU A 263 4.46 11.05 -20.41
C LEU A 263 3.61 10.48 -21.56
N THR A 264 4.17 9.55 -22.32
CA THR A 264 3.45 8.73 -23.31
C THR A 264 2.98 7.41 -22.71
N ASP A 265 2.19 6.62 -23.45
CA ASP A 265 2.08 5.19 -23.16
C ASP A 265 3.28 4.41 -23.72
N ALA A 266 3.36 3.10 -23.46
CA ALA A 266 4.45 2.28 -23.97
C ALA A 266 4.44 2.11 -25.49
N ALA A 267 3.28 2.23 -26.16
CA ALA A 267 3.22 2.06 -27.61
C ALA A 267 3.81 3.27 -28.35
N ASP A 268 3.58 4.47 -27.82
CA ASP A 268 4.16 5.73 -28.28
C ASP A 268 5.44 6.09 -27.50
N GLY A 269 6.10 5.09 -26.92
CA GLY A 269 7.34 5.19 -26.17
C GLY A 269 8.61 5.32 -27.03
N VAL A 270 9.77 5.10 -26.40
CA VAL A 270 11.07 5.02 -27.07
C VAL A 270 11.77 3.71 -26.73
N TYR A 271 12.81 3.34 -27.50
CA TYR A 271 13.66 2.21 -27.15
C TYR A 271 14.84 2.68 -26.29
N PHE A 272 14.90 2.24 -25.04
CA PHE A 272 15.98 2.61 -24.11
C PHE A 272 16.47 1.40 -23.29
N ASP A 273 17.77 1.35 -23.00
CA ASP A 273 18.40 0.27 -22.21
C ASP A 273 18.45 0.62 -20.72
N PHE A 274 17.35 0.39 -20.01
CA PHE A 274 17.33 0.64 -18.57
C PHE A 274 18.27 -0.26 -17.77
N SER A 275 18.44 -1.52 -18.18
CA SER A 275 19.24 -2.50 -17.43
C SER A 275 20.73 -2.35 -17.61
N GLY A 276 21.18 -1.72 -18.69
CA GLY A 276 22.59 -1.67 -19.08
C GLY A 276 23.09 -3.04 -19.54
N ASP A 277 22.24 -3.83 -20.19
CA ASP A 277 22.58 -5.15 -20.77
C ASP A 277 22.79 -5.11 -22.30
N GLY A 278 22.61 -3.94 -22.92
CA GLY A 278 22.73 -3.72 -24.35
C GLY A 278 21.46 -4.07 -25.13
N VAL A 279 20.34 -4.37 -24.47
CA VAL A 279 19.05 -4.72 -25.12
C VAL A 279 17.99 -3.67 -24.79
N PRO A 280 17.83 -2.63 -25.64
CA PRO A 280 16.81 -1.61 -25.45
C PRO A 280 15.41 -2.20 -25.47
N LYS A 281 14.53 -1.70 -24.59
CA LYS A 281 13.11 -2.07 -24.54
C LYS A 281 12.25 -0.88 -24.92
N LEU A 282 11.10 -1.16 -25.53
CA LEU A 282 10.10 -0.15 -25.80
C LEU A 282 9.39 0.21 -24.49
N VAL A 283 9.61 1.45 -24.03
CA VAL A 283 9.18 1.97 -22.74
C VAL A 283 8.44 3.28 -22.93
N SER A 284 7.40 3.54 -22.14
CA SER A 284 6.80 4.87 -22.09
C SER A 284 7.84 5.91 -21.70
N TRP A 285 7.64 7.13 -22.16
CA TRP A 285 8.70 8.13 -22.12
C TRP A 285 8.17 9.54 -21.86
N LEU A 286 9.07 10.53 -21.77
CA LEU A 286 8.70 11.94 -21.79
C LEU A 286 7.91 12.23 -23.05
N ALA A 287 6.81 12.96 -22.96
CA ALA A 287 6.15 13.45 -24.16
C ALA A 287 6.99 14.56 -24.82
N THR A 288 6.96 14.62 -26.15
CA THR A 288 7.55 15.76 -26.89
C THR A 288 7.06 17.11 -26.36
N ASN A 289 7.97 18.06 -26.18
CA ASN A 289 7.68 19.38 -25.64
C ASN A 289 6.90 19.32 -24.31
N SER A 290 7.19 18.32 -23.46
CA SER A 290 6.58 18.20 -22.13
C SER A 290 7.02 19.31 -21.18
N GLY A 291 8.25 19.81 -21.34
CA GLY A 291 8.89 20.64 -20.33
C GLY A 291 9.38 19.83 -19.13
N ASP A 292 9.44 18.50 -19.26
CA ASP A 292 9.92 17.58 -18.24
C ASP A 292 11.30 17.03 -18.61
N ALA A 293 12.08 16.60 -17.62
CA ALA A 293 13.39 15.99 -17.83
C ALA A 293 13.64 14.79 -16.91
N TRP A 294 14.46 13.85 -17.36
CA TRP A 294 15.02 12.81 -16.49
C TRP A 294 16.20 13.36 -15.68
N LEU A 295 16.27 13.01 -14.40
CA LEU A 295 17.47 13.27 -13.60
C LEU A 295 18.52 12.18 -13.89
N ALA A 296 19.70 12.63 -14.31
CA ALA A 296 20.76 11.75 -14.78
C ALA A 296 22.14 12.12 -14.23
N LEU A 297 23.07 11.18 -14.34
CA LEU A 297 24.49 11.36 -14.11
C LEU A 297 25.23 10.43 -15.08
N ASP A 298 26.00 11.02 -15.98
CA ASP A 298 26.97 10.30 -16.81
C ASP A 298 28.04 9.70 -15.87
N ARG A 299 27.97 8.38 -15.69
CA ARG A 299 28.79 7.64 -14.74
C ARG A 299 30.05 7.11 -15.39
N ASN A 300 29.99 6.84 -16.70
CA ASN A 300 31.09 6.26 -17.45
C ASN A 300 31.95 7.33 -18.17
N HIS A 301 31.52 8.60 -18.12
CA HIS A 301 32.17 9.76 -18.71
C HIS A 301 32.27 9.71 -20.25
N ASN A 302 31.27 9.14 -20.91
CA ASN A 302 31.22 9.05 -22.37
C ASN A 302 30.48 10.22 -23.04
N GLY A 303 29.92 11.14 -22.25
CA GLY A 303 29.19 12.32 -22.71
C GLY A 303 27.76 12.05 -23.15
N LYS A 304 27.20 10.89 -22.79
CA LYS A 304 25.82 10.48 -23.10
C LYS A 304 25.17 9.86 -21.87
N ILE A 305 23.85 9.83 -21.88
CA ILE A 305 23.05 9.00 -20.97
C ILE A 305 22.53 7.84 -21.81
N ASP A 306 23.20 6.69 -21.73
CA ASP A 306 22.93 5.54 -22.59
C ASP A 306 22.34 4.34 -21.87
N SER A 307 22.16 4.46 -20.54
CA SER A 307 21.56 3.41 -19.73
C SER A 307 20.71 3.95 -18.58
N GLY A 308 19.72 3.17 -18.14
CA GLY A 308 18.98 3.44 -16.90
C GLY A 308 19.83 3.37 -15.64
N ARG A 309 21.04 2.80 -15.72
CA ARG A 309 22.06 2.91 -14.66
C ARG A 309 22.58 4.35 -14.52
N GLU A 310 22.45 5.14 -15.57
CA GLU A 310 22.86 6.54 -15.64
C GLU A 310 21.74 7.51 -15.26
N LEU A 311 20.48 7.07 -15.38
CA LEU A 311 19.34 7.69 -14.72
C LEU A 311 19.35 7.40 -13.22
N PHE A 312 18.64 8.21 -12.44
CA PHE A 312 18.37 7.92 -11.02
C PHE A 312 17.07 7.12 -10.87
N GLY A 313 17.19 5.85 -10.49
CA GLY A 313 16.07 4.92 -10.32
C GLY A 313 16.49 3.59 -9.69
N ASN A 314 15.69 2.54 -9.87
CA ASN A 314 15.96 1.19 -9.35
C ASN A 314 17.17 0.49 -9.95
N TYR A 315 17.56 0.84 -11.19
CA TYR A 315 18.78 0.31 -11.82
C TYR A 315 20.05 1.05 -11.39
N THR A 316 19.91 2.19 -10.71
CA THR A 316 21.06 2.88 -10.14
C THR A 316 21.62 2.10 -8.96
N ALA A 317 22.94 2.01 -8.90
CA ALA A 317 23.64 1.42 -7.75
C ALA A 317 23.21 2.11 -6.44
N GLN A 318 22.66 1.33 -5.53
CA GLN A 318 22.14 1.76 -4.23
C GLN A 318 22.14 0.57 -3.25
N PRO A 319 21.98 0.79 -1.93
CA PRO A 319 21.91 -0.29 -0.97
C PRO A 319 20.76 -1.24 -1.29
N ALA A 320 20.98 -2.53 -1.08
CA ALA A 320 19.93 -3.53 -1.22
C ALA A 320 18.75 -3.15 -0.31
N SER A 321 17.57 -3.00 -0.91
CA SER A 321 16.34 -2.68 -0.21
C SER A 321 15.16 -3.33 -0.92
N PRO A 322 14.03 -3.55 -0.22
CA PRO A 322 12.83 -4.07 -0.86
C PRO A 322 12.26 -3.10 -1.91
N ASN A 323 12.48 -1.79 -1.74
CA ASN A 323 11.92 -0.74 -2.60
C ASN A 323 13.03 0.17 -3.18
N PRO A 324 13.88 -0.34 -4.09
CA PRO A 324 14.88 0.49 -4.76
C PRO A 324 14.18 1.61 -5.56
N ASN A 325 14.73 2.81 -5.51
CA ASN A 325 14.15 4.01 -6.09
C ASN A 325 15.22 5.09 -6.32
N GLY A 326 14.91 6.08 -7.15
CA GLY A 326 15.87 7.11 -7.54
C GLY A 326 16.31 8.03 -6.39
N PHE A 327 15.44 8.31 -5.41
CA PHE A 327 15.82 9.16 -4.27
C PHE A 327 16.76 8.43 -3.31
N ALA A 328 16.53 7.14 -3.07
CA ALA A 328 17.45 6.29 -2.31
C ALA A 328 18.81 6.19 -2.99
N ALA A 329 18.84 6.06 -4.32
CA ALA A 329 20.08 6.10 -5.10
C ALA A 329 20.78 7.48 -5.03
N LEU A 330 20.02 8.57 -5.09
CA LEU A 330 20.56 9.94 -4.98
C LEU A 330 21.15 10.20 -3.58
N ALA A 331 20.54 9.66 -2.53
CA ALA A 331 21.00 9.80 -1.15
C ALA A 331 22.38 9.17 -0.88
N GLU A 332 22.83 8.23 -1.72
CA GLU A 332 24.20 7.71 -1.63
C GLU A 332 25.23 8.81 -1.86
N PHE A 333 24.93 9.82 -2.67
CA PHE A 333 25.87 10.89 -3.00
C PHE A 333 25.95 12.00 -1.92
N ASP A 334 25.01 12.05 -0.98
CA ASP A 334 25.10 12.93 0.20
C ASP A 334 26.02 12.33 1.27
N LYS A 335 26.36 11.04 1.19
CA LYS A 335 27.27 10.42 2.15
C LYS A 335 28.67 11.02 2.04
N PRO A 336 29.36 11.33 3.16
CA PRO A 336 30.72 11.84 3.13
C PRO A 336 31.72 10.99 2.34
N ILE A 337 31.52 9.66 2.32
CA ILE A 337 32.37 8.74 1.55
C ILE A 337 32.29 8.97 0.02
N ASN A 338 31.18 9.53 -0.46
CA ASN A 338 30.93 9.85 -1.86
C ASN A 338 31.06 11.36 -2.16
N GLY A 339 31.63 12.13 -1.23
CA GLY A 339 31.87 13.57 -1.40
C GLY A 339 30.67 14.46 -1.07
N GLY A 340 29.67 13.93 -0.37
CA GLY A 340 28.59 14.72 0.20
C GLY A 340 28.84 15.16 1.64
N ASN A 341 27.85 15.76 2.28
CA ASN A 341 27.99 16.34 3.62
C ASN A 341 27.01 15.79 4.68
N GLY A 342 26.03 14.98 4.28
CA GLY A 342 25.13 14.24 5.16
C GLY A 342 24.00 15.07 5.74
N ASP A 343 23.63 16.19 5.11
CA ASP A 343 22.57 17.08 5.59
C ASP A 343 21.20 16.81 4.96
N GLY A 344 21.09 15.77 4.14
CA GLY A 344 19.84 15.33 3.54
C GLY A 344 19.41 16.15 2.32
N VAL A 345 20.30 16.96 1.75
CA VAL A 345 20.09 17.62 0.46
C VAL A 345 21.26 17.35 -0.47
N ILE A 346 21.01 17.36 -1.78
CA ILE A 346 22.08 17.42 -2.78
C ILE A 346 22.11 18.85 -3.32
N ASP A 347 23.17 19.57 -3.00
CA ASP A 347 23.41 20.95 -3.46
C ASP A 347 24.88 21.21 -3.78
N ALA A 348 25.25 22.48 -4.02
CA ALA A 348 26.60 22.87 -4.39
C ALA A 348 27.71 22.48 -3.37
N ARG A 349 27.35 22.04 -2.17
CA ARG A 349 28.28 21.51 -1.16
C ARG A 349 28.63 20.04 -1.37
N ASP A 350 27.89 19.35 -2.24
CA ASP A 350 28.11 17.94 -2.57
C ASP A 350 28.82 17.80 -3.92
N ALA A 351 29.86 16.96 -3.96
CA ALA A 351 30.71 16.80 -5.14
C ALA A 351 29.94 16.35 -6.41
N VAL A 352 28.79 15.70 -6.25
CA VAL A 352 27.97 15.23 -7.38
C VAL A 352 27.17 16.36 -8.05
N PHE A 353 26.81 17.43 -7.33
CA PHE A 353 25.77 18.35 -7.78
C PHE A 353 26.08 19.03 -9.11
N GLY A 354 27.33 19.49 -9.29
CA GLY A 354 27.77 20.09 -10.55
C GLY A 354 27.89 19.11 -11.73
N ARG A 355 27.68 17.80 -11.49
CA ARG A 355 27.71 16.74 -12.50
C ARG A 355 26.33 16.15 -12.80
N LEU A 356 25.32 16.52 -12.02
CA LEU A 356 23.95 16.09 -12.28
C LEU A 356 23.45 16.77 -13.56
N LEU A 357 22.70 16.02 -14.34
CA LEU A 357 22.15 16.43 -15.62
C LEU A 357 20.62 16.29 -15.60
N LEU A 358 19.96 17.18 -16.33
CA LEU A 358 18.56 17.10 -16.72
C LEU A 358 18.53 16.74 -18.19
N TRP A 359 18.01 15.57 -18.52
CA TRP A 359 17.87 15.12 -19.91
C TRP A 359 16.45 15.35 -20.41
N THR A 360 16.29 16.28 -21.35
CA THR A 360 15.06 16.53 -22.09
C THR A 360 15.16 15.86 -23.47
N ASP A 361 14.40 14.80 -23.71
CA ASP A 361 14.35 14.15 -25.03
C ASP A 361 13.32 14.87 -25.92
N ASP A 362 13.73 15.99 -26.50
CA ASP A 362 12.83 16.89 -27.23
C ASP A 362 12.38 16.29 -28.57
N ASN A 363 13.25 15.49 -29.18
CA ASN A 363 12.99 14.85 -30.47
C ASN A 363 12.35 13.44 -30.33
N HIS A 364 12.26 12.92 -29.11
CA HIS A 364 11.59 11.67 -28.73
C HIS A 364 12.22 10.42 -29.38
N ASN A 365 13.55 10.37 -29.43
CA ASN A 365 14.26 9.25 -30.06
C ASN A 365 14.92 8.30 -29.04
N GLY A 366 14.90 8.62 -27.74
CA GLY A 366 15.52 7.82 -26.68
C GLY A 366 17.05 7.86 -26.67
N VAL A 367 17.68 8.79 -27.40
CA VAL A 367 19.13 8.95 -27.52
C VAL A 367 19.53 10.28 -26.94
N SER A 368 20.27 10.24 -25.83
CA SER A 368 20.79 11.46 -25.21
C SER A 368 21.81 12.16 -26.12
N GLU A 369 21.45 13.35 -26.58
CA GLU A 369 22.29 14.23 -27.37
C GLU A 369 22.83 15.40 -26.53
N PRO A 370 24.01 15.96 -26.87
CA PRO A 370 24.60 17.05 -26.09
C PRO A 370 23.71 18.28 -25.89
N GLU A 371 22.89 18.60 -26.89
CA GLU A 371 21.92 19.69 -26.86
C GLU A 371 20.70 19.45 -25.96
N GLU A 372 20.44 18.19 -25.61
CA GLU A 372 19.35 17.73 -24.75
C GLU A 372 19.74 17.59 -23.27
N LEU A 373 21.04 17.75 -22.98
CA LEU A 373 21.61 17.61 -21.65
C LEU A 373 21.86 18.98 -21.02
N HIS A 374 21.13 19.24 -19.95
CA HIS A 374 21.18 20.51 -19.24
C HIS A 374 21.71 20.36 -17.83
N SER A 375 22.37 21.39 -17.32
CA SER A 375 22.70 21.48 -15.91
C SER A 375 21.47 21.86 -15.07
N LEU A 376 21.45 21.48 -13.79
CA LEU A 376 20.37 21.88 -12.87
C LEU A 376 20.30 23.42 -12.72
N GLN A 377 21.45 24.09 -12.79
CA GLN A 377 21.59 25.53 -12.64
C GLN A 377 20.96 26.30 -13.81
N GLU A 378 20.95 25.76 -15.03
CA GLU A 378 20.27 26.36 -16.19
C GLU A 378 18.77 26.56 -15.94
N PHE A 379 18.17 25.69 -15.14
CA PHE A 379 16.76 25.76 -14.73
C PHE A 379 16.55 26.37 -13.34
N GLY A 380 17.60 26.98 -12.76
CA GLY A 380 17.51 27.62 -11.45
C GLY A 380 17.31 26.66 -10.28
N ILE A 381 17.55 25.35 -10.46
CA ILE A 381 17.52 24.35 -9.40
C ILE A 381 18.83 24.44 -8.62
N LEU A 382 18.72 24.74 -7.33
CA LEU A 382 19.83 24.98 -6.42
C LEU A 382 20.08 23.81 -5.46
N ALA A 383 19.06 23.00 -5.19
CA ALA A 383 19.16 21.80 -4.36
C ALA A 383 18.04 20.81 -4.65
N ILE A 384 18.28 19.54 -4.35
CA ILE A 384 17.26 18.48 -4.32
C ILE A 384 17.15 17.97 -2.88
N ASP A 385 15.95 17.91 -2.30
CA ASP A 385 15.74 17.31 -0.98
C ASP A 385 15.70 15.78 -1.11
N LEU A 386 16.44 15.09 -0.25
CA LEU A 386 16.47 13.62 -0.22
C LEU A 386 15.28 13.04 0.54
N ARG A 387 14.50 13.87 1.25
CA ARG A 387 13.23 13.42 1.81
C ARG A 387 12.19 13.36 0.71
N TYR A 388 11.67 12.15 0.51
CA TYR A 388 10.56 11.88 -0.36
C TYR A 388 9.38 11.32 0.43
N THR A 389 8.19 11.49 -0.13
CA THR A 389 6.94 10.96 0.44
C THR A 389 6.28 10.03 -0.55
N PHE A 390 5.67 8.96 -0.07
CA PHE A 390 4.81 8.15 -0.91
C PHE A 390 3.60 8.96 -1.37
N SER A 391 3.42 9.06 -2.68
CA SER A 391 2.39 9.89 -3.31
C SER A 391 2.01 9.24 -4.64
N SER A 392 1.22 8.17 -4.54
CA SER A 392 0.87 7.33 -5.68
C SER A 392 -0.28 7.90 -6.51
N TRP A 393 -0.03 8.15 -7.79
CA TRP A 393 -1.07 8.40 -8.79
C TRP A 393 -0.63 7.92 -10.18
N ARG A 394 -1.60 7.65 -11.04
CA ARG A 394 -1.34 7.30 -12.44
C ARG A 394 -1.78 8.42 -13.36
N ASP A 395 -1.01 8.66 -14.41
CA ASP A 395 -1.47 9.50 -15.50
C ASP A 395 -2.53 8.77 -16.35
N LEU A 396 -2.95 9.40 -17.46
CA LEU A 396 -3.98 8.85 -18.34
C LEU A 396 -3.52 7.59 -19.10
N TYR A 397 -2.21 7.40 -19.23
CA TYR A 397 -1.58 6.30 -19.97
C TYR A 397 -1.27 5.10 -19.07
N GLY A 398 -1.17 5.33 -17.75
CA GLY A 398 -0.94 4.29 -16.75
C GLY A 398 0.42 4.36 -16.07
N ASN A 399 1.29 5.33 -16.42
CA ASN A 399 2.56 5.56 -15.74
C ASN A 399 2.30 5.88 -14.27
N LEU A 400 3.08 5.30 -13.35
CA LEU A 400 2.82 5.40 -11.92
C LEU A 400 3.84 6.31 -11.24
N PHE A 401 3.40 7.51 -10.90
CA PHE A 401 4.17 8.42 -10.06
C PHE A 401 4.07 7.94 -8.61
N ARG A 402 5.20 7.57 -8.00
CA ARG A 402 5.23 6.78 -6.75
C ARG A 402 5.77 7.58 -5.57
N PHE A 403 6.98 8.12 -5.69
CA PHE A 403 7.59 8.93 -4.65
C PHE A 403 7.72 10.37 -5.10
N LYS A 404 7.29 11.29 -4.25
CA LYS A 404 7.36 12.72 -4.49
C LYS A 404 8.46 13.34 -3.66
N GLY A 405 9.37 14.05 -4.31
CA GLY A 405 10.39 14.85 -3.65
C GLY A 405 10.09 16.34 -3.75
N ARG A 406 11.11 17.16 -3.54
CA ARG A 406 11.07 18.60 -3.79
C ARG A 406 12.43 19.12 -4.19
N VAL A 407 12.43 20.20 -4.97
CA VAL A 407 13.64 20.93 -5.36
C VAL A 407 13.60 22.34 -4.79
N LEU A 408 14.77 22.89 -4.48
CA LEU A 408 14.93 24.31 -4.19
C LEU A 408 15.19 25.01 -5.52
N ARG A 409 14.20 25.74 -6.04
CA ARG A 409 14.31 26.53 -7.26
C ARG A 409 14.18 28.00 -6.91
N GLU A 410 15.11 28.84 -7.39
CA GLU A 410 15.07 30.29 -7.14
C GLU A 410 14.80 30.68 -5.67
N GLN A 411 15.46 29.99 -4.71
CA GLN A 411 15.32 30.19 -3.26
C GLN A 411 13.96 29.77 -2.66
N LYS A 412 13.14 29.00 -3.38
CA LYS A 412 11.88 28.46 -2.90
C LYS A 412 11.81 26.94 -3.08
N TRP A 413 11.36 26.24 -2.05
CA TRP A 413 11.10 24.81 -2.13
C TRP A 413 9.79 24.54 -2.91
N GLU A 414 9.85 23.63 -3.87
CA GLU A 414 8.75 23.24 -4.75
C GLU A 414 8.44 21.74 -4.61
N ASP A 415 7.26 21.41 -4.07
CA ASP A 415 6.90 20.03 -3.68
C ASP A 415 6.15 19.23 -4.77
N ARG A 416 6.09 19.72 -6.00
CA ARG A 416 5.32 19.10 -7.11
C ARG A 416 6.11 18.91 -8.41
N THR A 417 7.39 19.22 -8.38
CA THR A 417 8.21 19.31 -9.59
C THR A 417 9.21 18.18 -9.73
N ILE A 418 9.21 17.19 -8.82
CA ILE A 418 10.11 16.04 -8.92
C ILE A 418 9.47 14.76 -8.37
N TYR A 419 9.56 13.67 -9.14
CA TYR A 419 8.99 12.37 -8.79
C TYR A 419 9.88 11.20 -9.21
N ASP A 420 9.83 10.11 -8.46
CA ASP A 420 10.20 8.76 -8.91
C ASP A 420 8.95 8.16 -9.60
N VAL A 421 9.06 7.84 -10.88
CA VAL A 421 7.95 7.36 -11.71
C VAL A 421 8.25 5.97 -12.26
N LEU A 422 7.28 5.08 -12.20
CA LEU A 422 7.34 3.75 -12.79
C LEU A 422 6.73 3.80 -14.19
N LEU A 423 7.58 3.51 -15.17
CA LEU A 423 7.24 3.52 -16.59
C LEU A 423 6.54 2.23 -17.00
N LEU A 424 5.87 2.28 -18.14
CA LEU A 424 5.20 1.16 -18.78
C LEU A 424 6.17 0.56 -19.81
N THR A 425 6.22 -0.77 -19.89
CA THR A 425 6.99 -1.48 -20.91
C THR A 425 6.08 -2.36 -21.74
N ASN A 426 6.26 -2.37 -23.05
CA ASN A 426 5.70 -3.44 -23.87
C ASN A 426 6.61 -4.67 -23.72
N GLN A 427 6.08 -5.73 -23.12
CA GLN A 427 6.78 -7.02 -22.96
C GLN A 427 6.71 -7.85 -24.22
#